data_AF-A0A947F0U2-F1
#
_entry.id   AF-A0A947F0U2-F1
#
_cell.length_a   1.000
_cell.length_b   1.000
_cell.length_c   1.000
_cell.angle_alpha   90.00
_cell.angle_beta   90.00
_cell.angle_gamma   90.00
#
_symmetry.space_group_name_H-M   'P 1'
#
loop_
_entity.id
_entity.type
_entity.pdbx_description
1 polymer ?
#
loop_
_entity_poly.entity_id
_entity_poly.type
_entity_poly.pdbx_seq_one_letter_code
_entity_poly.pdbx_strand_id
1 'polypeptide(L)'
;MSLMSKLLMSTVAATVALSANAQPDNKLLVKYVKKAVVKNPEVTVKGVTVVESKTDKRLPGWTILLTTMDLEYQKKEIHAPEMMFVKDGLVTGHLVDLKTGNDYRDNIKPSVPQSYYDDAHLLFGNKDAEHKVLIFSDPQCPFCQEVVPAIFKAARENPTKIAVYYYHLPLLRIHPVSDILTRVMHVAQHEGKMDVVEKIYSLKINPRETDMTKILS
;
A
#
# COMPACT_ATOMS: atom_id res chain seq x y z
N MET A 1 -40.24 -28.08 -48.42
CA MET A 1 -38.80 -27.76 -48.41
C MET A 1 -38.70 -26.26 -48.67
N SER A 2 -38.27 -25.34 -47.81
CA SER A 2 -37.69 -25.29 -46.47
C SER A 2 -38.25 -23.99 -45.86
N LEU A 3 -39.17 -24.02 -44.90
CA LEU A 3 -38.91 -24.06 -43.46
C LEU A 3 -37.68 -23.27 -42.97
N MET A 4 -37.96 -22.38 -42.02
CA MET A 4 -37.08 -21.87 -40.96
C MET A 4 -35.89 -21.01 -41.38
N SER A 5 -35.92 -19.71 -41.06
CA SER A 5 -34.79 -19.00 -40.42
C SER A 5 -34.99 -17.47 -40.28
N LYS A 6 -36.12 -16.97 -39.76
CA LYS A 6 -36.24 -15.51 -39.48
C LYS A 6 -36.94 -15.08 -38.20
N LEU A 7 -37.24 -16.00 -37.28
CA LEU A 7 -37.70 -15.64 -35.93
C LEU A 7 -36.93 -16.42 -34.89
N LEU A 8 -35.73 -15.93 -34.56
CA LEU A 8 -35.08 -16.20 -33.29
C LEU A 8 -35.11 -14.90 -32.51
N MET A 9 -36.20 -14.74 -31.76
CA MET A 9 -36.23 -14.24 -30.39
C MET A 9 -34.82 -13.96 -29.83
N SER A 10 -34.35 -12.73 -30.00
CA SER A 10 -33.29 -12.17 -29.19
C SER A 10 -33.90 -11.69 -27.86
N THR A 11 -34.42 -12.63 -27.08
CA THR A 11 -34.49 -12.48 -25.63
C THR A 11 -33.05 -12.46 -25.14
N VAL A 12 -32.46 -11.27 -25.14
CA VAL A 12 -31.34 -10.97 -24.26
C VAL A 12 -31.92 -11.03 -22.86
N ALA A 13 -31.97 -12.24 -22.29
CA ALA A 13 -31.99 -12.39 -20.86
C ALA A 13 -30.66 -11.79 -20.40
N ALA A 14 -30.68 -10.51 -20.02
CA ALA A 14 -29.63 -9.93 -19.22
C ALA A 14 -29.63 -10.73 -17.92
N THR A 15 -28.84 -11.81 -17.89
CA THR A 15 -28.37 -12.38 -16.64
C THR A 15 -27.54 -11.29 -15.99
N VAL A 16 -28.22 -10.44 -15.22
CA VAL A 16 -27.60 -9.68 -14.15
C VAL A 16 -27.03 -10.75 -13.24
N ALA A 17 -25.76 -11.09 -13.44
CA ALA A 17 -24.99 -11.74 -12.41
C ALA A 17 -24.96 -10.73 -11.26
N LEU A 18 -25.96 -10.81 -10.39
CA LEU A 18 -25.91 -10.25 -9.05
C LEU A 18 -24.74 -10.95 -8.37
N SER A 19 -23.53 -10.46 -8.55
CA SER A 19 -22.45 -10.70 -7.60
C SER A 19 -22.79 -9.92 -6.34
N ALA A 20 -23.81 -10.39 -5.62
CA ALA A 20 -24.24 -9.89 -4.35
C ALA A 20 -23.28 -10.39 -3.26
N ASN A 21 -22.01 -10.03 -3.37
CA ASN A 21 -21.23 -9.79 -2.16
C ASN A 21 -21.59 -8.37 -1.71
N ALA A 22 -22.82 -8.20 -1.23
CA ALA A 22 -23.23 -6.95 -0.61
C ALA A 22 -22.25 -6.70 0.54
N GLN A 23 -21.47 -5.63 0.43
CA GLN A 23 -20.55 -5.23 1.49
C GLN A 23 -21.33 -5.18 2.81
N PRO A 24 -20.80 -5.75 3.91
CA PRO A 24 -21.50 -5.74 5.19
C PRO A 24 -21.88 -4.32 5.59
N ASP A 25 -23.04 -4.18 6.23
CA ASP A 25 -23.46 -2.90 6.81
C ASP A 25 -22.33 -2.35 7.70
N ASN A 26 -21.94 -1.10 7.46
CA ASN A 26 -20.88 -0.44 8.20
C ASN A 26 -21.14 -0.47 9.72
N LYS A 27 -22.41 -0.45 10.16
CA LYS A 27 -22.76 -0.59 11.58
C LYS A 27 -22.29 -1.92 12.16
N LEU A 28 -22.34 -3.01 11.39
CA LEU A 28 -21.85 -4.32 11.80
C LEU A 28 -20.32 -4.35 11.87
N LEU A 29 -19.63 -3.70 10.92
CA LEU A 29 -18.17 -3.59 10.93
C LEU A 29 -17.67 -2.79 12.15
N VAL A 30 -18.29 -1.64 12.45
CA VAL A 30 -17.97 -0.86 13.65
C VAL A 30 -18.23 -1.69 14.93
N LYS A 31 -19.33 -2.46 14.97
CA LYS A 31 -19.64 -3.34 16.11
C LYS A 31 -18.57 -4.44 16.27
N TYR A 32 -18.11 -5.03 15.17
CA TYR A 32 -17.02 -6.00 15.18
C TYR A 32 -15.73 -5.37 15.72
N VAL A 33 -15.32 -4.23 15.18
CA VAL A 33 -14.10 -3.52 15.63
C VAL A 33 -14.14 -3.19 17.11
N LYS A 34 -15.26 -2.65 17.60
CA LYS A 34 -15.45 -2.31 19.02
C LYS A 34 -15.36 -3.52 19.96
N LYS A 35 -15.75 -4.71 19.49
CA LYS A 35 -15.85 -5.91 20.35
C LYS A 35 -14.65 -6.83 20.25
N ALA A 36 -14.09 -7.01 19.06
CA ALA A 36 -13.11 -8.04 18.76
C ALA A 36 -11.70 -7.49 18.53
N VAL A 37 -11.58 -6.28 17.95
CA VAL A 37 -10.30 -5.71 17.53
C VAL A 37 -9.77 -4.75 18.60
N VAL A 38 -10.55 -3.72 18.95
CA VAL A 38 -10.15 -2.71 19.94
C VAL A 38 -10.57 -3.17 21.33
N LYS A 39 -9.61 -3.72 22.07
CA LYS A 39 -9.82 -4.22 23.45
C LYS A 39 -9.52 -3.19 24.54
N ASN A 40 -8.81 -2.11 24.20
CA ASN A 40 -8.47 -1.06 25.16
C ASN A 40 -9.69 -0.15 25.40
N PRO A 41 -10.24 -0.09 26.63
CA PRO A 41 -11.41 0.73 26.94
C PRO A 41 -11.18 2.25 26.81
N GLU A 42 -9.91 2.70 26.82
CA GLU A 42 -9.57 4.11 26.63
C GLU A 42 -9.62 4.54 25.15
N VAL A 43 -9.77 3.58 24.22
CA VAL A 43 -9.83 3.85 22.79
C VAL A 43 -11.28 3.89 22.32
N THR A 44 -11.70 5.01 21.75
CA THR A 44 -13.03 5.17 21.16
C THR A 44 -13.00 4.89 19.68
N VAL A 45 -13.82 3.95 19.21
CA VAL A 45 -14.02 3.68 17.77
C VAL A 45 -15.09 4.63 17.22
N LYS A 46 -14.67 5.60 16.41
CA LYS A 46 -15.52 6.60 15.74
C LYS A 46 -16.17 6.03 14.48
N GLY A 47 -15.42 5.24 13.73
CA GLY A 47 -15.86 4.74 12.42
C GLY A 47 -14.98 3.64 11.87
N VAL A 48 -15.47 3.05 10.78
CA VAL A 48 -14.71 2.17 9.90
C VAL A 48 -14.99 2.62 8.48
N THR A 49 -13.94 2.80 7.71
CA THR A 49 -13.99 3.19 6.30
C THR A 49 -13.44 2.04 5.47
N VAL A 50 -14.23 1.53 4.51
CA VAL A 50 -13.74 0.51 3.57
C VAL A 50 -12.98 1.20 2.46
N VAL A 51 -11.68 0.97 2.41
CA VAL A 51 -10.76 1.52 1.38
C VAL A 51 -10.90 0.72 0.10
N GLU A 52 -10.96 -0.60 0.21
CA GLU A 52 -11.04 -1.50 -0.93
C GLU A 52 -11.71 -2.81 -0.54
N SER A 53 -12.46 -3.41 -1.46
CA SER A 53 -13.04 -4.75 -1.34
C SER A 53 -12.44 -5.65 -2.42
N LYS A 54 -11.94 -6.82 -2.01
CA LYS A 54 -11.28 -7.79 -2.91
C LYS A 54 -11.86 -9.18 -2.77
N THR A 55 -11.68 -9.97 -3.82
CA THR A 55 -11.80 -11.43 -3.78
C THR A 55 -10.44 -12.04 -4.12
N ASP A 56 -10.19 -13.25 -3.62
CA ASP A 56 -8.95 -13.98 -3.90
C ASP A 56 -9.31 -15.40 -4.36
N LYS A 57 -8.68 -15.87 -5.45
CA LYS A 57 -8.93 -17.21 -6.00
C LYS A 57 -8.64 -18.33 -5.00
N ARG A 58 -7.73 -18.10 -4.05
CA ARG A 58 -7.37 -19.03 -2.98
C ARG A 58 -8.43 -19.09 -1.88
N LEU A 59 -9.31 -18.10 -1.81
CA LEU A 59 -10.33 -17.93 -0.77
C LEU A 59 -11.75 -17.87 -1.37
N PRO A 60 -12.24 -18.95 -2.01
CA PRO A 60 -13.55 -18.93 -2.65
C PRO A 60 -14.69 -18.66 -1.65
N GLY A 61 -15.53 -17.68 -2.00
CA GLY A 61 -16.67 -17.22 -1.20
C GLY A 61 -16.30 -16.25 -0.08
N TRP A 62 -15.03 -15.91 0.11
CA TRP A 62 -14.63 -14.86 1.04
C TRP A 62 -14.54 -13.51 0.34
N THR A 63 -15.06 -12.49 1.00
CA THR A 63 -14.83 -11.09 0.65
C THR A 63 -13.78 -10.53 1.61
N ILE A 64 -12.75 -9.90 1.07
CA ILE A 64 -11.68 -9.29 1.85
C ILE A 64 -11.92 -7.78 1.85
N LEU A 65 -12.16 -7.22 3.03
CA LEU A 65 -12.31 -5.78 3.21
C LEU A 65 -10.99 -5.23 3.74
N LEU A 66 -10.40 -4.32 3.00
CA LEU A 66 -9.27 -3.51 3.43
C LEU A 66 -9.86 -2.22 3.98
N THR A 67 -9.73 -2.02 5.29
CA THR A 67 -10.42 -0.94 5.98
C THR A 67 -9.46 -0.07 6.76
N THR A 68 -9.90 1.14 7.06
CA THR A 68 -9.29 2.05 8.03
C THR A 68 -10.26 2.21 9.19
N MET A 69 -9.79 1.92 10.40
CA MET A 69 -10.48 2.19 11.64
C MET A 69 -10.19 3.62 12.06
N ASP A 70 -11.24 4.38 12.33
CA ASP A 70 -11.15 5.75 12.85
C ASP A 70 -11.28 5.68 14.37
N LEU A 71 -10.15 5.87 15.05
CA LEU A 71 -10.00 5.69 16.49
C LEU A 71 -9.66 7.03 17.15
N GLU A 72 -10.07 7.19 18.41
CA GLU A 72 -9.66 8.30 19.26
C GLU A 72 -9.04 7.74 20.55
N TYR A 73 -7.83 8.20 20.87
CA TYR A 73 -7.13 7.85 22.10
C TYR A 73 -6.46 9.09 22.67
N GLN A 74 -6.73 9.41 23.94
CA GLN A 74 -6.21 10.62 24.59
C GLN A 74 -6.43 11.92 23.77
N LYS A 75 -7.63 12.07 23.18
CA LYS A 75 -8.01 13.19 22.29
C LYS A 75 -7.20 13.31 21.00
N LYS A 76 -6.43 12.28 20.64
CA LYS A 76 -5.75 12.18 19.35
C LYS A 76 -6.52 11.24 18.43
N GLU A 77 -6.77 11.69 17.21
CA GLU A 77 -7.31 10.85 16.15
C GLU A 77 -6.21 9.92 15.61
N ILE A 78 -6.57 8.65 15.43
CA ILE A 78 -5.69 7.60 14.96
C ILE A 78 -6.43 6.85 13.86
N HIS A 79 -5.84 6.79 12.67
CA HIS A 79 -6.31 5.96 11.58
C HIS A 79 -5.47 4.69 11.53
N ALA A 80 -6.08 3.55 11.80
CA ALA A 80 -5.39 2.27 11.87
C ALA A 80 -5.94 1.30 10.81
N PRO A 81 -5.10 0.70 9.96
CA PRO A 81 -5.58 -0.25 8.96
C PRO A 81 -6.05 -1.53 9.64
N GLU A 82 -7.15 -2.10 9.15
CA GLU A 82 -7.61 -3.43 9.53
C GLU A 82 -8.13 -4.18 8.31
N MET A 83 -7.71 -5.44 8.17
CA MET A 83 -8.22 -6.33 7.13
C MET A 83 -9.28 -7.25 7.74
N MET A 84 -10.41 -7.38 7.07
CA MET A 84 -11.51 -8.23 7.52
C MET A 84 -11.88 -9.22 6.42
N PHE A 85 -11.81 -10.50 6.74
CA PHE A 85 -12.29 -11.58 5.89
C PHE A 85 -13.73 -11.87 6.26
N VAL A 86 -14.65 -11.73 5.31
CA VAL A 86 -16.08 -11.88 5.52
C VAL A 86 -16.64 -12.98 4.64
N LYS A 87 -17.45 -13.87 5.23
CA LYS A 87 -18.16 -14.93 4.51
C LYS A 87 -19.41 -15.33 5.29
N ASP A 88 -20.56 -15.37 4.64
CA ASP A 88 -21.83 -15.88 5.20
C ASP A 88 -22.19 -15.27 6.57
N GLY A 89 -21.95 -13.95 6.75
CA GLY A 89 -22.20 -13.23 8.00
C GLY A 89 -21.13 -13.41 9.09
N LEU A 90 -20.12 -14.25 8.84
CA LEU A 90 -18.94 -14.40 9.69
C LEU A 90 -17.85 -13.41 9.29
N VAL A 91 -17.07 -12.96 10.27
CA VAL A 91 -15.94 -12.07 10.06
C VAL A 91 -14.75 -12.51 10.91
N THR A 92 -13.55 -12.46 10.33
CA THR A 92 -12.29 -12.65 11.06
C THR A 92 -11.24 -11.67 10.55
N GLY A 93 -10.33 -11.24 11.44
CA GLY A 93 -9.19 -10.39 11.09
C GLY A 93 -7.95 -11.19 10.68
N HIS A 94 -7.98 -12.50 10.93
CA HIS A 94 -6.91 -13.45 10.62
C HIS A 94 -7.53 -14.66 9.93
N LEU A 95 -6.98 -15.02 8.77
CA LEU A 95 -7.39 -16.20 8.04
C LEU A 95 -6.13 -16.98 7.70
N VAL A 96 -5.91 -18.06 8.45
CA VAL A 96 -4.68 -18.84 8.39
C VAL A 96 -4.93 -20.12 7.61
N ASP A 97 -4.06 -20.39 6.63
CA ASP A 97 -4.04 -21.66 5.93
C ASP A 97 -3.49 -22.76 6.84
N LEU A 98 -4.30 -23.78 7.12
CA LEU A 98 -3.95 -24.86 8.06
C LEU A 98 -2.74 -25.69 7.61
N LYS A 99 -2.45 -25.77 6.31
CA LYS A 99 -1.37 -26.62 5.80
C LYS A 99 -0.02 -25.91 5.84
N THR A 100 -0.02 -24.62 5.52
CA THR A 100 1.18 -23.81 5.38
C THR A 100 1.47 -22.94 6.59
N GLY A 101 0.47 -22.72 7.46
CA GLY A 101 0.54 -21.78 8.58
C GLY A 101 0.52 -20.31 8.13
N ASN A 102 0.33 -20.05 6.84
CA ASN A 102 0.38 -18.71 6.28
C ASN A 102 -0.91 -17.94 6.58
N ASP A 103 -0.80 -16.75 7.15
CA ASP A 103 -1.93 -15.83 7.27
C ASP A 103 -2.10 -15.07 5.95
N TYR A 104 -3.29 -15.15 5.35
CA TYR A 104 -3.60 -14.42 4.13
C TYR A 104 -3.48 -12.90 4.31
N ARG A 105 -3.63 -12.37 5.53
CA ARG A 105 -3.44 -10.96 5.85
C ARG A 105 -2.05 -10.43 5.52
N ASP A 106 -1.03 -11.30 5.59
CA ASP A 106 0.35 -10.88 5.38
C ASP A 106 0.67 -10.65 3.91
N ASN A 107 -0.07 -11.30 3.01
CA ASN A 107 0.22 -11.31 1.57
C ASN A 107 -0.78 -10.50 0.74
N ILE A 108 -2.00 -10.32 1.25
CA ILE A 108 -3.01 -9.50 0.58
C ILE A 108 -2.79 -8.06 1.00
N LYS A 109 -2.59 -7.17 0.03
CA LYS A 109 -2.33 -5.74 0.27
C LYS A 109 -3.31 -4.89 -0.52
N PRO A 110 -3.61 -3.66 -0.07
CA PRO A 110 -4.39 -2.73 -0.86
C PRO A 110 -3.68 -2.40 -2.18
N SER A 111 -4.47 -2.12 -3.20
CA SER A 111 -3.97 -1.63 -4.47
C SER A 111 -3.45 -0.20 -4.28
N VAL A 112 -2.31 0.12 -4.89
CA VAL A 112 -1.77 1.48 -4.87
C VAL A 112 -2.56 2.34 -5.87
N PRO A 113 -3.12 3.49 -5.46
CA PRO A 113 -3.80 4.38 -6.39
C PRO A 113 -2.89 4.87 -7.51
N GLN A 114 -3.43 4.99 -8.73
CA GLN A 114 -2.63 5.35 -9.90
C GLN A 114 -1.95 6.73 -9.77
N SER A 115 -2.53 7.62 -8.95
CA SER A 115 -1.97 8.95 -8.65
C SER A 115 -0.62 8.92 -7.95
N TYR A 116 -0.21 7.79 -7.34
CA TYR A 116 1.12 7.64 -6.75
C TYR A 116 2.22 7.35 -7.80
N TYR A 117 1.84 7.04 -9.03
CA TYR A 117 2.78 6.82 -10.14
C TYR A 117 2.85 8.06 -11.03
N ASP A 118 3.21 9.20 -10.46
CA ASP A 118 3.37 10.46 -11.18
C ASP A 118 4.81 10.71 -11.66
N ASP A 119 4.94 11.53 -12.71
CA ASP A 119 6.22 11.81 -13.37
C ASP A 119 7.22 12.55 -12.45
N ALA A 120 6.77 13.27 -11.42
CA ALA A 120 7.67 13.98 -10.50
C ALA A 120 8.39 13.02 -9.55
N HIS A 121 7.79 11.87 -9.25
CA HIS A 121 8.38 10.83 -8.41
C HIS A 121 9.10 9.73 -9.20
N LEU A 122 9.03 9.73 -10.54
CA LEU A 122 9.77 8.77 -11.37
C LEU A 122 11.29 9.03 -11.25
N LEU A 123 12.00 8.12 -10.59
CA LEU A 123 13.43 8.23 -10.34
C LEU A 123 14.26 7.43 -11.36
N PHE A 124 13.84 6.21 -11.68
CA PHE A 124 14.54 5.32 -12.62
C PHE A 124 13.55 4.52 -13.47
N GLY A 125 13.99 4.14 -14.67
CA GLY A 125 13.20 3.37 -15.62
C GLY A 125 12.23 4.22 -16.46
N ASN A 126 11.44 3.55 -17.29
CA ASN A 126 10.43 4.17 -18.14
C ASN A 126 9.06 4.14 -17.44
N LYS A 127 8.32 5.25 -17.44
CA LYS A 127 6.95 5.30 -16.89
C LYS A 127 5.98 4.27 -17.46
N ASP A 128 6.26 3.75 -18.66
CA ASP A 128 5.48 2.72 -19.34
C ASP A 128 5.95 1.29 -19.04
N ALA A 129 6.89 1.11 -18.10
CA ALA A 129 7.38 -0.20 -17.70
C ALA A 129 6.28 -1.09 -17.11
N GLU A 130 6.39 -2.40 -17.36
CA GLU A 130 5.44 -3.42 -16.91
C GLU A 130 5.32 -3.47 -15.38
N HIS A 131 6.45 -3.34 -14.68
CA HIS A 131 6.50 -3.38 -13.22
C HIS A 131 6.83 -2.01 -12.66
N LYS A 132 5.92 -1.46 -11.85
CA LYS A 132 6.11 -0.19 -11.15
C LYS A 132 6.35 -0.47 -9.67
N VAL A 133 7.44 0.07 -9.15
CA VAL A 133 7.84 -0.09 -7.75
C VAL A 133 7.74 1.27 -7.08
N LEU A 134 6.88 1.36 -6.06
CA LEU A 134 6.75 2.53 -5.21
C LEU A 134 7.64 2.36 -3.98
N ILE A 135 8.56 3.29 -3.74
CA ILE A 135 9.51 3.23 -2.61
C ILE A 135 9.29 4.45 -1.73
N PHE A 136 8.91 4.21 -0.47
CA PHE A 136 9.04 5.20 0.60
C PHE A 136 10.26 4.86 1.42
N SER A 137 11.23 5.78 1.51
CA SER A 137 12.50 5.43 2.13
C SER A 137 13.18 6.58 2.86
N ASP A 138 13.92 6.17 3.90
CA ASP A 138 14.84 6.99 4.66
C ASP A 138 16.28 6.57 4.31
N PRO A 139 17.15 7.49 3.84
CA PRO A 139 18.54 7.17 3.48
C PRO A 139 19.40 6.68 4.66
N GLN A 140 18.94 6.85 5.91
CA GLN A 140 19.66 6.43 7.12
C GLN A 140 19.08 5.17 7.77
N CYS A 141 17.99 4.64 7.24
CA CYS A 141 17.46 3.36 7.71
C CYS A 141 18.36 2.21 7.21
N PRO A 142 18.91 1.37 8.10
CA PRO A 142 19.83 0.29 7.70
C PRO A 142 19.23 -0.68 6.68
N PHE A 143 17.95 -1.03 6.84
CA PHE A 143 17.24 -1.89 5.88
C PHE A 143 17.05 -1.21 4.52
N CYS A 144 16.86 0.11 4.50
CA CYS A 144 16.75 0.85 3.26
C CYS A 144 18.11 0.93 2.55
N GLN A 145 19.20 1.14 3.29
CA GLN A 145 20.56 1.13 2.75
C GLN A 145 20.95 -0.22 2.13
N GLU A 146 20.45 -1.32 2.69
CA GLU A 146 20.68 -2.67 2.15
C GLU A 146 19.93 -2.91 0.83
N VAL A 147 18.66 -2.51 0.75
CA VAL A 147 17.75 -2.96 -0.32
C VAL A 147 17.58 -1.92 -1.44
N VAL A 148 17.43 -0.64 -1.10
CA VAL A 148 17.02 0.40 -2.07
C VAL A 148 18.06 0.61 -3.19
N PRO A 149 19.38 0.68 -2.91
CA PRO A 149 20.38 0.79 -3.97
C PRO A 149 20.35 -0.38 -4.96
N ALA A 150 20.05 -1.59 -4.49
CA ALA A 150 19.92 -2.75 -5.37
C ALA A 150 18.69 -2.64 -6.29
N ILE A 151 17.57 -2.12 -5.78
CA ILE A 151 16.38 -1.86 -6.61
C ILE A 151 16.67 -0.77 -7.65
N PHE A 152 17.35 0.31 -7.27
CA PHE A 152 17.77 1.37 -8.20
C PHE A 152 18.63 0.82 -9.33
N LYS A 153 19.63 0.01 -8.99
CA LYS A 153 20.49 -0.68 -9.96
C LYS A 153 19.65 -1.54 -10.91
N ALA A 154 18.77 -2.39 -10.37
CA ALA A 154 17.93 -3.28 -11.19
C ALA A 154 17.03 -2.50 -12.17
N ALA A 155 16.48 -1.36 -11.74
CA ALA A 155 15.64 -0.51 -12.59
C ALA A 155 16.45 0.16 -13.72
N ARG A 156 17.67 0.64 -13.43
CA ARG A 156 18.56 1.19 -14.45
C ARG A 156 19.02 0.17 -15.47
N GLU A 157 19.28 -1.06 -15.04
CA GLU A 157 19.68 -2.16 -15.92
C GLU A 157 18.50 -2.69 -16.75
N ASN A 158 17.25 -2.45 -16.32
CA ASN A 158 16.04 -2.97 -16.95
C ASN A 158 14.95 -1.89 -17.13
N PRO A 159 15.23 -0.76 -17.81
CA PRO A 159 14.36 0.41 -17.79
C PRO A 159 13.00 0.21 -18.47
N THR A 160 12.87 -0.77 -19.36
CA THR A 160 11.58 -1.12 -20.01
C THR A 160 10.73 -2.07 -19.16
N LYS A 161 11.32 -2.74 -18.17
CA LYS A 161 10.63 -3.72 -17.31
C LYS A 161 10.28 -3.14 -15.96
N ILE A 162 11.13 -2.26 -15.41
CA ILE A 162 11.00 -1.75 -14.06
C ILE A 162 11.04 -0.22 -14.07
N ALA A 163 10.04 0.40 -13.45
CA ALA A 163 10.03 1.81 -13.10
C ALA A 163 10.03 1.98 -11.59
N VAL A 164 10.86 2.87 -11.08
CA VAL A 164 10.94 3.19 -9.65
C VAL A 164 10.39 4.58 -9.42
N TYR A 165 9.34 4.65 -8.60
CA TYR A 165 8.75 5.88 -8.10
C TYR A 165 9.19 6.06 -6.65
N TYR A 166 9.92 7.13 -6.37
CA TYR A 166 10.64 7.31 -5.12
C TYR A 166 10.08 8.47 -4.29
N TYR A 167 9.76 8.20 -3.04
CA TYR A 167 9.18 9.13 -2.07
C TYR A 167 10.07 9.20 -0.83
N HIS A 168 10.46 10.41 -0.45
CA HIS A 168 11.23 10.64 0.77
C HIS A 168 10.35 10.39 2.01
N LEU A 169 10.82 9.52 2.91
CA LEU A 169 10.18 9.24 4.20
C LEU A 169 11.20 9.35 5.33
N PRO A 170 11.65 10.57 5.71
CA PRO A 170 12.64 10.74 6.76
C PRO A 170 12.04 10.36 8.13
N LEU A 171 12.66 9.39 8.83
CA LEU A 171 12.20 8.90 10.14
C LEU A 171 12.80 9.77 11.27
N LEU A 172 12.41 11.04 11.31
CA LEU A 172 13.04 12.11 12.12
C LEU A 172 13.22 11.79 13.61
N ARG A 173 12.37 10.94 14.19
CA ARG A 173 12.49 10.55 15.60
C ARG A 173 13.75 9.73 15.88
N ILE A 174 14.17 8.92 14.92
CA ILE A 174 15.30 8.00 15.04
C ILE A 174 16.49 8.42 14.17
N HIS A 175 16.24 9.06 13.02
CA HIS A 175 17.26 9.61 12.13
C HIS A 175 17.02 11.11 11.84
N PRO A 176 17.25 12.03 12.81
CA PRO A 176 17.13 13.47 12.59
C PRO A 176 17.89 14.00 11.38
N VAL A 177 19.09 13.45 11.08
CA VAL A 177 19.91 13.87 9.95
C VAL A 177 19.20 13.72 8.59
N SER A 178 18.24 12.79 8.52
CA SER A 178 17.47 12.53 7.32
C SER A 178 16.60 13.71 6.88
N ASP A 179 16.28 14.68 7.76
CA ASP A 179 15.61 15.92 7.33
C ASP A 179 16.45 16.65 6.28
N ILE A 180 17.73 16.92 6.60
CA ILE A 180 18.63 17.65 5.70
C ILE A 180 18.98 16.81 4.48
N LEU A 181 19.29 15.52 4.67
CA LEU A 181 19.63 14.63 3.56
C LEU A 181 18.48 14.51 2.55
N THR A 182 17.25 14.31 3.01
CA THR A 182 16.11 14.16 2.09
C THR A 182 15.77 15.46 1.37
N ARG A 183 16.03 16.64 1.97
CA ARG A 183 15.93 17.93 1.25
C ARG A 183 16.96 18.04 0.13
N VAL A 184 18.20 17.63 0.38
CA VAL A 184 19.25 17.57 -0.66
C VAL A 184 18.83 16.60 -1.77
N MET A 185 18.35 15.40 -1.41
CA MET A 185 17.87 14.42 -2.38
C MET A 185 16.68 14.95 -3.20
N HIS A 186 15.75 15.68 -2.56
CA HIS A 186 14.59 16.24 -3.23
C HIS A 186 14.99 17.27 -4.30
N VAL A 187 15.92 18.18 -3.96
CA VAL A 187 16.47 19.13 -4.93
C VAL A 187 17.20 18.39 -6.04
N ALA A 188 18.02 17.39 -5.69
CA ALA A 188 18.74 16.59 -6.68
C ALA A 188 17.80 15.86 -7.65
N GLN A 189 16.70 15.30 -7.15
CA GLN A 189 15.67 14.66 -7.96
C GLN A 189 15.02 15.66 -8.92
N HIS A 190 14.66 16.85 -8.43
CA HIS A 190 14.08 17.90 -9.28
C HIS A 190 15.07 18.41 -10.35
N GLU A 191 16.37 18.41 -10.04
CA GLU A 191 17.43 18.79 -10.98
C GLU A 191 17.92 17.64 -11.90
N GLY A 192 17.31 16.45 -11.82
CA GLY A 192 17.71 15.29 -12.61
C GLY A 192 19.04 14.64 -12.19
N LYS A 193 19.57 14.98 -11.01
CA LYS A 193 20.84 14.49 -10.44
C LYS A 193 20.62 13.21 -9.62
N MET A 194 20.15 12.16 -10.28
CA MET A 194 19.75 10.91 -9.58
C MET A 194 20.94 10.16 -8.95
N ASP A 195 22.16 10.43 -9.40
CA ASP A 195 23.38 9.88 -8.80
C ASP A 195 23.60 10.41 -7.38
N VAL A 196 23.18 11.64 -7.07
CA VAL A 196 23.23 12.22 -5.72
C VAL A 196 22.27 11.49 -4.79
N VAL A 197 21.05 11.18 -5.27
CA VAL A 197 20.05 10.43 -4.51
C VAL A 197 20.59 9.07 -4.09
N GLU A 198 21.25 8.35 -4.99
CA GLU A 198 21.88 7.07 -4.69
C GLU A 198 23.09 7.19 -3.76
N LYS A 199 23.99 8.15 -4.00
CA LYS A 199 25.19 8.36 -3.17
C LYS A 199 24.85 8.63 -1.72
N ILE A 200 23.74 9.30 -1.44
CA ILE A 200 23.30 9.62 -0.07
C ILE A 200 23.04 8.36 0.77
N TYR A 201 22.65 7.23 0.16
CA TYR A 201 22.53 5.95 0.87
C TYR A 201 23.86 5.37 1.35
N SER A 202 24.98 5.79 0.75
CA SER A 202 26.33 5.34 1.12
C SER A 202 27.02 6.24 2.15
N LEU A 203 26.42 7.38 2.50
CA LEU A 203 27.01 8.33 3.43
C LEU A 203 27.07 7.75 4.84
N LYS A 204 28.29 7.67 5.37
CA LYS A 204 28.55 7.30 6.77
C LYS A 204 28.46 8.54 7.64
N ILE A 205 27.25 8.91 8.01
CA ILE A 205 26.98 10.03 8.92
C ILE A 205 26.27 9.53 10.17
N ASN A 206 26.45 10.21 11.30
CA ASN A 206 25.73 9.88 12.52
C ASN A 206 24.22 10.15 12.29
N PRO A 207 23.33 9.15 12.45
CA PRO A 207 21.89 9.36 12.23
C PRO A 207 21.27 10.44 13.13
N ARG A 208 21.91 10.73 14.28
CA ARG A 208 21.51 11.77 15.24
C ARG A 208 22.09 13.15 14.95
N GLU A 209 22.91 13.31 13.91
CA GLU A 209 23.49 14.60 13.57
C GLU A 209 22.38 15.59 13.15
N THR A 210 22.53 16.84 13.60
CA THR A 210 21.58 17.93 13.31
C THR A 210 22.27 19.23 12.91
N ASP A 211 23.60 19.32 13.04
CA ASP A 211 24.36 20.47 12.59
C ASP A 211 24.41 20.51 11.06
N MET A 212 23.69 21.46 10.48
CA MET A 212 23.59 21.63 9.03
C MET A 212 24.95 21.87 8.36
N THR A 213 25.86 22.60 9.00
CA THR A 213 27.18 22.90 8.42
C THR A 213 28.00 21.63 8.32
N LYS A 214 27.95 20.79 9.36
CA LYS A 214 28.64 19.50 9.39
C LYS A 214 28.03 18.46 8.45
N ILE A 215 26.72 18.54 8.19
CA ILE A 215 26.04 17.64 7.26
C ILE A 215 26.36 18.00 5.81
N LEU A 216 26.56 19.28 5.51
CA LEU A 216 26.78 19.79 4.15
C LEU A 216 28.26 20.01 3.78
N SER A 217 29.18 19.88 4.73
CA SER A 217 30.65 19.96 4.51
C SER A 217 31.21 18.70 3.87
#